data_AF-W6S105-F1
#
_entry.id   AF-W6S105-F1
#
_cell.length_a   1.000
_cell.length_b   1.000
_cell.length_c   1.000
_cell.angle_alpha   90.00
_cell.angle_beta   90.00
_cell.angle_gamma   90.00
#
_symmetry.space_group_name_H-M   'P 1'
#
loop_
_entity.id
_entity.type
_entity.pdbx_description
1 polymer ?
#
loop_
_entity_poly.entity_id
_entity_poly.type
_entity_poly.pdbx_seq_one_letter_code
_entity_poly.pdbx_strand_id
1 'polypeptide(L)'
;MKARVQAPRTFWDSSYKENSWIGQWRSEFLPLIPTVQESIDKYNPGTKLAFTEYNFGGGGDISGGISLADTLGIFGKYGVYLATLWPLSDKADELTYHNAAMNLYTNYDGKKSSYGDTNVKLDNSDTVNSSAYASIEGNDDSKAHIIVMNKDLDKAMNANISITSNSTYTKGTVYGFDKNNDTVVKLGTVNNIKNNKFTYKLDEMSVIHIVLEGESSSTSVDKNGIIDGGIYYIKNVNSGQYLDVYNGIDKNNTNIQQHPGNKLSAQQFKVVSTGDGYYKLVSQVGNGKRVVDVSGKKSTNGANIILYDDKESDNQKFKLEDLGDSKYLIRTKISKNKSVVEVKDASKAKKANVQQWEYNKHKCQQWEFELVK
;
A
#
# COMPACT_ATOMS: atom_id res chain seq x y z
N MET A 1 -25.20 -7.19 -24.40
CA MET A 1 -25.04 -7.03 -22.94
C MET A 1 -24.41 -8.26 -22.29
N LYS A 2 -25.09 -9.42 -22.21
CA LYS A 2 -24.58 -10.64 -21.54
C LYS A 2 -23.20 -11.11 -22.04
N ALA A 3 -23.00 -11.21 -23.35
CA ALA A 3 -21.71 -11.64 -23.90
C ALA A 3 -20.57 -10.68 -23.52
N ARG A 4 -20.85 -9.36 -23.47
CA ARG A 4 -19.85 -8.34 -23.18
C ARG A 4 -19.30 -8.47 -21.77
N VAL A 5 -20.17 -8.58 -20.77
CA VAL A 5 -19.76 -8.73 -19.36
C VAL A 5 -19.07 -10.07 -19.05
N GLN A 6 -19.16 -11.05 -19.96
CA GLN A 6 -18.43 -12.31 -19.84
C GLN A 6 -17.10 -12.30 -20.60
N ALA A 7 -16.98 -11.50 -21.66
CA ALA A 7 -15.81 -11.48 -22.54
C ALA A 7 -14.46 -11.24 -21.83
N PRO A 8 -14.35 -10.42 -20.76
CA PRO A 8 -13.09 -10.29 -20.01
C PRO A 8 -12.54 -11.62 -19.47
N ARG A 9 -13.39 -12.64 -19.27
CA ARG A 9 -12.96 -13.98 -18.84
C ARG A 9 -12.02 -14.64 -19.85
N THR A 10 -12.10 -14.31 -21.14
CA THR A 10 -11.16 -14.78 -22.18
C THR A 10 -9.70 -14.46 -21.84
N PHE A 11 -9.46 -13.42 -21.05
CA PHE A 11 -8.10 -13.08 -20.63
C PHE A 11 -7.48 -14.06 -19.63
N TRP A 12 -8.27 -14.76 -18.81
CA TRP A 12 -7.71 -15.50 -17.68
C TRP A 12 -8.38 -16.83 -17.33
N ASP A 13 -9.66 -17.01 -17.68
CA ASP A 13 -10.47 -18.13 -17.25
C ASP A 13 -10.43 -19.25 -18.30
N SER A 14 -9.70 -20.33 -18.00
CA SER A 14 -9.60 -21.50 -18.86
C SER A 14 -10.90 -22.29 -18.99
N SER A 15 -11.88 -22.07 -18.11
CA SER A 15 -13.21 -22.69 -18.21
C SER A 15 -14.17 -21.92 -19.11
N TYR A 16 -13.83 -20.68 -19.50
CA TYR A 16 -14.66 -19.85 -20.34
C TYR A 16 -14.37 -20.06 -21.82
N LYS A 17 -15.42 -20.30 -22.61
CA LYS A 17 -15.35 -20.38 -24.07
C LYS A 17 -16.22 -19.29 -24.68
N GLU A 18 -15.58 -18.26 -25.22
CA GLU A 18 -16.28 -17.19 -25.93
C GLU A 18 -16.86 -17.66 -27.28
N ASN A 19 -17.92 -16.99 -27.72
CA ASN A 19 -18.50 -17.22 -29.04
C ASN A 19 -17.80 -16.33 -30.09
N SER A 20 -16.63 -16.77 -30.53
CA SER A 20 -15.84 -16.13 -31.57
C SER A 20 -15.16 -17.18 -32.44
N TRP A 21 -14.60 -16.75 -33.59
CA TRP A 21 -13.77 -17.65 -34.39
C TRP A 21 -12.51 -18.10 -33.63
N ILE A 22 -12.00 -17.30 -32.68
CA ILE A 22 -10.87 -17.68 -31.81
C ILE A 22 -11.33 -18.77 -30.85
N GLY A 23 -12.44 -18.55 -30.14
CA GLY A 23 -13.02 -19.55 -29.25
C GLY A 23 -13.39 -20.85 -29.97
N GLN A 24 -13.76 -20.78 -31.25
CA GLN A 24 -14.12 -21.96 -32.05
C GLN A 24 -12.90 -22.71 -32.61
N TRP A 25 -11.93 -21.99 -33.18
CA TRP A 25 -10.86 -22.57 -34.02
C TRP A 25 -9.45 -22.39 -33.47
N ARG A 26 -9.28 -21.60 -32.40
CA ARG A 26 -8.00 -21.23 -31.78
C ARG A 26 -8.06 -21.26 -30.25
N SER A 27 -8.93 -22.08 -29.67
CA SER A 27 -9.09 -22.17 -28.21
C SER A 27 -7.83 -22.65 -27.51
N GLU A 28 -6.91 -23.31 -28.22
CA GLU A 28 -5.59 -23.70 -27.73
C GLU A 28 -4.71 -22.51 -27.30
N PHE A 29 -5.04 -21.28 -27.72
CA PHE A 29 -4.33 -20.06 -27.31
C PHE A 29 -5.06 -19.26 -26.23
N LEU A 30 -6.10 -19.84 -25.62
CA LEU A 30 -6.89 -19.23 -24.56
C LEU A 30 -6.70 -20.01 -23.23
N PRO A 31 -6.69 -19.34 -22.07
CA PRO A 31 -6.91 -17.90 -21.87
C PRO A 31 -5.67 -17.05 -22.25
N LEU A 32 -5.91 -15.83 -22.73
CA LEU A 32 -4.90 -15.06 -23.43
C LEU A 32 -3.70 -14.65 -22.55
N ILE A 33 -3.92 -14.11 -21.34
CA ILE A 33 -2.82 -13.59 -20.50
C ILE A 33 -1.90 -14.73 -20.04
N PRO A 34 -2.40 -15.84 -19.44
CA PRO A 34 -1.52 -16.95 -19.06
C PRO A 34 -0.75 -17.55 -20.24
N THR A 35 -1.39 -17.70 -21.39
CA THR A 35 -0.74 -18.26 -22.60
C THR A 35 0.39 -17.37 -23.12
N VAL A 36 0.16 -16.05 -23.16
CA VAL A 36 1.20 -15.08 -23.58
C VAL A 36 2.30 -15.00 -22.54
N GLN A 37 1.97 -15.03 -21.25
CA GLN A 37 2.96 -15.04 -20.18
C GLN A 37 3.84 -16.29 -20.23
N GLU A 38 3.27 -17.47 -20.47
CA GLU A 38 4.03 -18.71 -20.67
C GLU A 38 5.01 -18.58 -21.85
N SER A 39 4.58 -17.93 -22.94
CA SER A 39 5.45 -17.66 -24.08
C SER A 39 6.58 -16.69 -23.72
N ILE A 40 6.30 -15.63 -22.96
CA ILE A 40 7.32 -14.70 -22.45
C ILE A 40 8.34 -15.45 -21.59
N ASP A 41 7.86 -16.22 -20.62
CA ASP A 41 8.70 -16.94 -19.66
C ASP A 41 9.58 -18.00 -20.34
N LYS A 42 9.10 -18.58 -21.44
CA LYS A 42 9.83 -19.58 -22.19
C LYS A 42 10.85 -18.97 -23.16
N TYR A 43 10.49 -17.91 -23.87
CA TYR A 43 11.25 -17.44 -25.03
C TYR A 43 12.03 -16.13 -24.78
N ASN A 44 11.57 -15.28 -23.86
CA ASN A 44 12.30 -14.05 -23.49
C ASN A 44 12.00 -13.61 -22.04
N PRO A 45 12.52 -14.35 -21.04
CA PRO A 45 12.22 -14.12 -19.63
C PRO A 45 12.52 -12.68 -19.18
N GLY A 46 11.63 -12.13 -18.34
CA GLY A 46 11.75 -10.76 -17.83
C GLY A 46 11.13 -9.68 -18.74
N THR A 47 10.65 -10.05 -19.93
CA THR A 47 9.83 -9.16 -20.77
C THR A 47 8.50 -8.86 -20.07
N LYS A 48 8.02 -7.62 -20.18
CA LYS A 48 6.73 -7.21 -19.63
C LYS A 48 5.62 -7.36 -20.67
N LEU A 49 4.39 -7.56 -20.22
CA LEU A 49 3.20 -7.64 -21.08
C LEU A 49 2.43 -6.32 -21.10
N ALA A 50 2.01 -5.86 -22.28
CA ALA A 50 1.17 -4.68 -22.44
C ALA A 50 0.02 -4.91 -23.43
N PHE A 51 -1.15 -4.34 -23.11
CA PHE A 51 -2.31 -4.23 -24.00
C PHE A 51 -2.44 -2.76 -24.44
N THR A 52 -1.67 -2.36 -25.44
CA THR A 52 -1.60 -0.95 -25.86
C THR A 52 -2.84 -0.45 -26.60
N GLU A 53 -3.71 -1.36 -27.03
CA GLU A 53 -5.06 -1.04 -27.47
C GLU A 53 -5.99 -2.17 -27.04
N TYR A 54 -7.13 -1.81 -26.46
CA TYR A 54 -8.24 -2.73 -26.19
C TYR A 54 -9.54 -1.95 -26.07
N ASN A 55 -10.68 -2.58 -26.38
CA ASN A 55 -12.02 -2.05 -26.10
C ASN A 55 -13.06 -3.18 -26.20
N PHE A 56 -14.03 -3.25 -25.27
CA PHE A 56 -15.15 -4.21 -25.29
C PHE A 56 -16.46 -3.63 -25.87
N GLY A 57 -16.42 -2.40 -26.36
CA GLY A 57 -17.55 -1.58 -26.78
C GLY A 57 -18.44 -1.13 -25.61
N GLY A 58 -19.54 -0.46 -25.96
CA GLY A 58 -20.57 -0.06 -24.99
C GLY A 58 -20.14 1.02 -24.00
N GLY A 59 -19.33 2.00 -24.41
CA GLY A 59 -18.81 3.03 -23.50
C GLY A 59 -19.89 3.88 -22.81
N GLY A 60 -21.05 4.06 -23.44
CA GLY A 60 -22.24 4.71 -22.88
C GLY A 60 -23.28 3.73 -22.32
N ASP A 61 -22.92 2.46 -22.13
CA ASP A 61 -23.79 1.43 -21.57
C ASP A 61 -23.14 0.74 -20.36
N ILE A 62 -23.94 0.40 -19.34
CA ILE A 62 -23.45 -0.23 -18.11
C ILE A 62 -22.64 -1.51 -18.36
N SER A 63 -22.94 -2.28 -19.41
CA SER A 63 -22.13 -3.46 -19.70
C SER A 63 -20.72 -3.14 -20.20
N GLY A 64 -20.51 -1.99 -20.85
CA GLY A 64 -19.16 -1.52 -21.18
C GLY A 64 -18.41 -1.10 -19.92
N GLY A 65 -19.09 -0.41 -18.99
CA GLY A 65 -18.54 -0.06 -17.68
C GLY A 65 -18.12 -1.28 -16.85
N ILE A 66 -19.01 -2.27 -16.71
CA ILE A 66 -18.70 -3.54 -16.02
C ILE A 66 -17.53 -4.25 -16.68
N SER A 67 -17.52 -4.38 -18.01
CA SER A 67 -16.48 -5.12 -18.71
C SER A 67 -15.12 -4.44 -18.61
N LEU A 68 -15.08 -3.11 -18.64
CA LEU A 68 -13.86 -2.36 -18.42
C LEU A 68 -13.39 -2.46 -16.97
N ALA A 69 -14.29 -2.30 -15.99
CA ALA A 69 -13.94 -2.46 -14.58
C ALA A 69 -13.39 -3.86 -14.27
N ASP A 70 -13.97 -4.91 -14.87
CA ASP A 70 -13.50 -6.30 -14.76
C ASP A 70 -12.10 -6.43 -15.38
N THR A 71 -11.92 -5.89 -16.59
CA THR A 71 -10.63 -5.90 -17.31
C THR A 71 -9.51 -5.22 -16.54
N LEU A 72 -9.77 -4.07 -15.91
CA LEU A 72 -8.77 -3.36 -15.08
C LEU A 72 -8.32 -4.22 -13.89
N GLY A 73 -9.27 -4.88 -13.22
CA GLY A 73 -8.96 -5.82 -12.13
C GLY A 73 -8.15 -7.03 -12.60
N ILE A 74 -8.50 -7.59 -13.76
CA ILE A 74 -7.76 -8.69 -14.41
C ILE A 74 -6.32 -8.25 -14.71
N PHE A 75 -6.14 -7.09 -15.33
CA PHE A 75 -4.82 -6.57 -15.69
C PHE A 75 -3.92 -6.38 -14.46
N GLY A 76 -4.45 -5.79 -13.39
CA GLY A 76 -3.74 -5.68 -12.12
C GLY A 76 -3.38 -7.05 -11.54
N LYS A 77 -4.34 -7.96 -11.47
CA LYS A 77 -4.17 -9.31 -10.88
C LYS A 77 -3.16 -10.18 -11.64
N TYR A 78 -3.15 -10.10 -12.97
CA TYR A 78 -2.32 -10.96 -13.84
C TYR A 78 -1.04 -10.27 -14.31
N GLY A 79 -0.65 -9.15 -13.70
CA GLY A 79 0.66 -8.54 -13.94
C GLY A 79 0.83 -7.90 -15.32
N VAL A 80 -0.26 -7.45 -15.94
CA VAL A 80 -0.16 -6.61 -17.15
C VAL A 80 0.49 -5.29 -16.75
N TYR A 81 1.61 -4.97 -17.39
CA TYR A 81 2.44 -3.82 -17.01
C TYR A 81 1.85 -2.48 -17.46
N LEU A 82 1.23 -2.47 -18.64
CA LEU A 82 0.63 -1.28 -19.22
C LEU A 82 -0.60 -1.68 -20.04
N ALA A 83 -1.67 -0.92 -19.90
CA ALA A 83 -2.83 -1.05 -20.77
C ALA A 83 -3.39 0.34 -21.11
N THR A 84 -3.78 0.53 -22.36
CA THR A 84 -4.36 1.79 -22.85
C THR A 84 -5.65 1.50 -23.60
N LEU A 85 -6.77 1.94 -23.02
CA LEU A 85 -8.10 1.83 -23.63
C LEU A 85 -8.13 2.69 -24.89
N TRP A 86 -8.48 2.08 -26.02
CA TRP A 86 -8.69 2.82 -27.26
C TRP A 86 -10.19 3.16 -27.39
N PRO A 87 -10.61 4.43 -27.31
CA PRO A 87 -12.02 4.78 -27.41
C PRO A 87 -12.55 4.51 -28.83
N LEU A 88 -13.72 3.89 -28.93
CA LEU A 88 -14.38 3.62 -30.22
C LEU A 88 -15.32 4.76 -30.67
N SER A 89 -15.41 5.82 -29.86
CA SER A 89 -16.19 7.03 -30.14
C SER A 89 -15.43 8.23 -29.58
N ASP A 90 -15.58 9.39 -30.23
CA ASP A 90 -15.06 10.67 -29.78
C ASP A 90 -16.09 11.48 -28.98
N LYS A 91 -17.34 11.02 -28.89
CA LYS A 91 -18.40 11.71 -28.16
C LYS A 91 -18.39 11.33 -26.68
N ALA A 92 -18.39 12.34 -25.82
CA ALA A 92 -18.27 12.17 -24.38
C ALA A 92 -19.43 11.38 -23.74
N ASP A 93 -20.65 11.56 -24.26
CA ASP A 93 -21.86 10.84 -23.83
C ASP A 93 -21.81 9.34 -24.20
N GLU A 94 -21.03 8.96 -25.21
CA GLU A 94 -20.82 7.57 -25.61
C GLU A 94 -19.69 6.87 -24.81
N LEU A 95 -19.10 7.55 -23.82
CA LEU A 95 -17.96 7.06 -23.02
C LEU A 95 -18.20 7.15 -21.49
N THR A 96 -19.38 7.53 -21.04
CA THR A 96 -19.64 7.83 -19.62
C THR A 96 -19.36 6.65 -18.69
N TYR A 97 -19.81 5.44 -19.03
CA TYR A 97 -19.53 4.24 -18.26
C TYR A 97 -18.07 3.76 -18.34
N HIS A 98 -17.38 4.00 -19.46
CA HIS A 98 -15.93 3.76 -19.52
C HIS A 98 -15.18 4.70 -18.56
N ASN A 99 -15.58 5.98 -18.52
CA ASN A 99 -15.04 6.95 -17.58
C ASN A 99 -15.35 6.58 -16.12
N ALA A 100 -16.56 6.11 -15.83
CA ALA A 100 -16.94 5.65 -14.50
C ALA A 100 -16.08 4.45 -14.04
N ALA A 101 -15.86 3.47 -14.91
CA ALA A 101 -15.00 2.33 -14.62
C ALA A 101 -13.55 2.76 -14.32
N MET A 102 -12.97 3.65 -15.13
CA MET A 102 -11.63 4.19 -14.88
C MET A 102 -11.56 4.98 -13.55
N ASN A 103 -12.52 5.87 -13.31
CA ASN A 103 -12.59 6.67 -12.09
C ASN A 103 -12.80 5.79 -10.85
N LEU A 104 -13.54 4.68 -10.94
CA LEU A 104 -13.73 3.80 -9.79
C LEU A 104 -12.40 3.21 -9.28
N TYR A 105 -11.42 2.99 -10.17
CA TYR A 105 -10.07 2.57 -9.78
C TYR A 105 -9.12 3.73 -9.47
N THR A 106 -9.31 4.92 -10.03
CA THR A 106 -8.27 5.98 -10.02
C THR A 106 -8.67 7.29 -9.34
N ASN A 107 -9.97 7.49 -9.09
CA ASN A 107 -10.55 8.74 -8.59
C ASN A 107 -11.97 8.53 -8.03
N TYR A 108 -12.17 7.50 -7.21
CA TYR A 108 -13.51 7.04 -6.85
C TYR A 108 -14.31 8.05 -6.00
N ASP A 109 -13.63 9.01 -5.39
CA ASP A 109 -14.21 10.04 -4.52
C ASP A 109 -14.14 11.46 -5.09
N GLY A 110 -13.67 11.62 -6.32
CA GLY A 110 -13.44 12.92 -6.95
C GLY A 110 -12.24 13.71 -6.38
N LYS A 111 -11.47 13.11 -5.45
CA LYS A 111 -10.30 13.72 -4.79
C LYS A 111 -9.00 12.98 -5.14
N LYS A 112 -9.02 12.16 -6.19
CA LYS A 112 -7.92 11.32 -6.67
C LYS A 112 -7.50 10.21 -5.71
N SER A 113 -8.39 9.79 -4.81
CA SER A 113 -8.18 8.54 -4.11
C SER A 113 -8.31 7.38 -5.10
N SER A 114 -7.38 6.42 -5.03
CA SER A 114 -7.29 5.29 -5.95
C SER A 114 -7.45 3.95 -5.25
N TYR A 115 -7.67 2.92 -6.05
CA TYR A 115 -7.44 1.53 -5.68
C TYR A 115 -5.98 1.34 -5.21
N GLY A 116 -5.76 0.37 -4.33
CA GLY A 116 -4.43 0.09 -3.79
C GLY A 116 -3.47 -0.51 -4.82
N ASP A 117 -2.17 -0.28 -4.62
CA ASP A 117 -1.10 -0.70 -5.55
C ASP A 117 -0.70 -2.19 -5.45
N THR A 118 -1.16 -2.90 -4.41
CA THR A 118 -0.77 -4.29 -4.13
C THR A 118 -2.00 -5.19 -4.09
N ASN A 119 -2.15 -6.05 -5.11
CA ASN A 119 -3.24 -7.04 -5.15
C ASN A 119 -3.07 -8.08 -4.03
N VAL A 120 -4.17 -8.42 -3.37
CA VAL A 120 -4.23 -9.49 -2.37
C VAL A 120 -5.08 -10.64 -2.86
N LYS A 121 -4.91 -11.82 -2.23
CA LYS A 121 -5.67 -13.01 -2.60
C LYS A 121 -7.18 -12.76 -2.42
N LEU A 122 -7.95 -13.08 -3.47
CA LEU A 122 -9.41 -13.10 -3.43
C LEU A 122 -9.92 -14.35 -4.15
N ASP A 123 -10.75 -15.12 -3.44
CA ASP A 123 -11.47 -16.27 -3.98
C ASP A 123 -12.95 -15.87 -4.20
N ASN A 124 -13.45 -16.03 -5.43
CA ASN A 124 -14.84 -15.72 -5.78
C ASN A 124 -15.61 -17.01 -6.06
N SER A 125 -16.74 -17.21 -5.39
CA SER A 125 -17.55 -18.42 -5.55
C SER A 125 -18.45 -18.42 -6.79
N ASP A 126 -18.72 -17.26 -7.41
CA ASP A 126 -19.53 -17.15 -8.62
C ASP A 126 -18.86 -16.26 -9.67
N THR A 127 -18.04 -16.88 -10.53
CA THR A 127 -17.30 -16.17 -11.59
C THR A 127 -18.19 -15.82 -12.80
N VAL A 128 -19.39 -16.39 -12.89
CA VAL A 128 -20.32 -16.13 -13.98
C VAL A 128 -21.11 -14.87 -13.70
N ASN A 129 -21.75 -14.75 -12.54
CA ASN A 129 -22.59 -13.59 -12.25
C ASN A 129 -21.83 -12.48 -11.52
N SER A 130 -20.62 -12.74 -11.02
CA SER A 130 -19.83 -11.72 -10.34
C SER A 130 -18.36 -11.73 -10.73
N SER A 131 -17.70 -10.60 -10.47
CA SER A 131 -16.25 -10.47 -10.46
C SER A 131 -15.86 -9.67 -9.22
N ALA A 132 -14.70 -9.97 -8.65
CA ALA A 132 -14.20 -9.24 -7.50
C ALA A 132 -12.67 -9.19 -7.47
N TYR A 133 -12.14 -8.08 -6.95
CA TYR A 133 -10.71 -7.80 -6.84
C TYR A 133 -10.45 -7.12 -5.51
N ALA A 134 -9.35 -7.48 -4.83
CA ALA A 134 -8.94 -6.82 -3.60
C ALA A 134 -7.49 -6.34 -3.65
N SER A 135 -7.23 -5.19 -3.05
CA SER A 135 -5.89 -4.63 -2.91
C SER A 135 -5.70 -3.88 -1.59
N ILE A 136 -4.43 -3.63 -1.29
CA ILE A 136 -3.93 -2.81 -0.18
C ILE A 136 -2.84 -1.88 -0.72
N GLU A 137 -2.30 -1.00 0.13
CA GLU A 137 -1.18 -0.11 -0.22
C GLU A 137 0.15 -0.71 0.28
N GLY A 138 0.99 -1.16 -0.65
CA GLY A 138 2.22 -1.88 -0.37
C GLY A 138 1.99 -3.07 0.55
N ASN A 139 2.42 -2.93 1.80
CA ASN A 139 2.25 -3.96 2.84
C ASN A 139 1.33 -3.49 4.00
N ASP A 140 0.65 -2.36 3.86
CA ASP A 140 -0.25 -1.80 4.88
C ASP A 140 -1.69 -2.29 4.64
N ASP A 141 -2.15 -3.20 5.49
CA ASP A 141 -3.50 -3.76 5.44
C ASP A 141 -4.53 -2.97 6.28
N SER A 142 -4.16 -1.84 6.89
CA SER A 142 -5.06 -0.99 7.68
C SER A 142 -6.17 -0.36 6.84
N LYS A 143 -5.95 -0.27 5.53
CA LYS A 143 -6.96 0.09 4.54
C LYS A 143 -6.98 -0.97 3.45
N ALA A 144 -8.17 -1.50 3.16
CA ALA A 144 -8.35 -2.49 2.11
C ALA A 144 -9.39 -2.00 1.10
N HIS A 145 -9.08 -2.23 -0.17
CA HIS A 145 -9.93 -1.87 -1.29
C HIS A 145 -10.52 -3.15 -1.86
N ILE A 146 -11.84 -3.20 -2.02
CA ILE A 146 -12.53 -4.35 -2.62
C ILE A 146 -13.46 -3.82 -3.71
N ILE A 147 -13.20 -4.20 -4.94
CA ILE A 147 -14.12 -3.96 -6.06
C ILE A 147 -14.94 -5.23 -6.26
N VAL A 148 -16.26 -5.08 -6.34
CA VAL A 148 -17.21 -6.18 -6.57
C VAL A 148 -18.20 -5.77 -7.65
N MET A 149 -18.51 -6.70 -8.54
CA MET A 149 -19.38 -6.48 -9.70
C MET A 149 -20.54 -7.46 -9.67
N ASN A 150 -21.75 -6.97 -9.91
CA ASN A 150 -22.89 -7.80 -10.28
C ASN A 150 -23.09 -7.72 -11.80
N LYS A 151 -22.87 -8.84 -12.47
CA LYS A 151 -22.98 -9.02 -13.93
C LYS A 151 -24.34 -9.61 -14.35
N ASP A 152 -25.18 -9.97 -13.39
CA ASP A 152 -26.55 -10.40 -13.66
C ASP A 152 -27.36 -9.19 -14.14
N LEU A 153 -28.19 -9.42 -15.16
CA LEU A 153 -28.98 -8.36 -15.80
C LEU A 153 -30.20 -7.94 -14.99
N ASP A 154 -30.75 -8.89 -14.22
CA ASP A 154 -32.13 -8.85 -13.75
C ASP A 154 -32.22 -9.11 -12.24
N LYS A 155 -31.15 -9.58 -11.61
CA LYS A 155 -31.15 -9.99 -10.20
C LYS A 155 -30.06 -9.30 -9.38
N ALA A 156 -30.49 -8.64 -8.32
CA ALA A 156 -29.61 -8.26 -7.23
C ALA A 156 -29.01 -9.51 -6.54
N MET A 157 -27.83 -9.34 -5.94
CA MET A 157 -27.14 -10.38 -5.18
C MET A 157 -26.61 -9.86 -3.85
N ASN A 158 -26.30 -10.77 -2.94
CA ASN A 158 -25.62 -10.45 -1.69
C ASN A 158 -24.16 -10.91 -1.77
N ALA A 159 -23.23 -9.97 -1.71
CA ALA A 159 -21.82 -10.29 -1.52
C ALA A 159 -21.56 -10.57 -0.04
N ASN A 160 -21.31 -11.83 0.29
CA ASN A 160 -20.92 -12.25 1.64
C ASN A 160 -19.40 -12.23 1.74
N ILE A 161 -18.85 -11.17 2.32
CA ILE A 161 -17.42 -10.90 2.35
C ILE A 161 -16.84 -11.41 3.68
N SER A 162 -15.79 -12.22 3.58
CA SER A 162 -15.00 -12.72 4.72
C SER A 162 -13.53 -12.47 4.47
N ILE A 163 -12.89 -11.70 5.35
CA ILE A 163 -11.52 -11.23 5.16
C ILE A 163 -10.61 -11.84 6.21
N THR A 164 -9.47 -12.36 5.77
CA THR A 164 -8.35 -12.75 6.63
C THR A 164 -7.28 -11.68 6.51
N SER A 165 -7.02 -10.95 7.59
CA SER A 165 -6.11 -9.81 7.64
C SER A 165 -5.58 -9.67 9.08
N ASN A 166 -4.42 -9.01 9.26
CA ASN A 166 -3.96 -8.64 10.59
C ASN A 166 -4.77 -7.46 11.15
N SER A 167 -5.28 -6.63 10.25
CA SER A 167 -6.17 -5.52 10.59
C SER A 167 -7.60 -5.99 10.87
N THR A 168 -8.21 -5.43 11.91
CA THR A 168 -9.64 -5.57 12.19
C THR A 168 -10.38 -4.42 11.53
N TYR A 169 -11.23 -4.64 10.52
CA TYR A 169 -11.98 -3.57 9.85
C TYR A 169 -13.25 -3.22 10.63
N THR A 170 -13.51 -1.92 10.82
CA THR A 170 -14.68 -1.44 11.58
C THR A 170 -15.65 -0.62 10.76
N LYS A 171 -15.16 -0.01 9.68
CA LYS A 171 -15.99 0.80 8.78
C LYS A 171 -15.59 0.55 7.34
N GLY A 172 -16.55 0.70 6.46
CA GLY A 172 -16.35 0.74 5.02
C GLY A 172 -17.11 1.91 4.42
N THR A 173 -16.53 2.58 3.43
CA THR A 173 -17.26 3.50 2.55
C THR A 173 -17.45 2.84 1.19
N VAL A 174 -18.66 2.94 0.64
CA VAL A 174 -18.98 2.31 -0.65
C VAL A 174 -19.21 3.39 -1.70
N TYR A 175 -18.46 3.27 -2.79
CA TYR A 175 -18.62 4.04 -4.01
C TYR A 175 -19.04 3.10 -5.14
N GLY A 176 -19.68 3.61 -6.18
CA GLY A 176 -20.05 2.77 -7.31
C GLY A 176 -20.85 3.49 -8.37
N PHE A 177 -21.15 2.73 -9.42
CA PHE A 177 -22.02 3.11 -10.53
C PHE A 177 -22.87 1.90 -10.93
N ASP A 178 -24.02 2.14 -11.57
CA ASP A 178 -24.98 1.10 -11.93
C ASP A 178 -25.74 1.48 -13.21
N LYS A 179 -26.67 0.64 -13.67
CA LYS A 179 -27.43 0.89 -14.91
C LYS A 179 -28.22 2.21 -14.97
N ASN A 180 -28.46 2.85 -13.82
CA ASN A 180 -29.20 4.11 -13.73
C ASN A 180 -28.28 5.31 -13.47
N ASN A 181 -27.01 5.09 -13.15
CA ASN A 181 -26.05 6.14 -12.85
C ASN A 181 -24.69 5.80 -13.48
N ASP A 182 -24.32 6.58 -14.50
CA ASP A 182 -23.10 6.45 -15.29
C ASP A 182 -21.91 7.24 -14.72
N THR A 183 -22.02 7.68 -13.48
CA THR A 183 -20.94 8.35 -12.74
C THR A 183 -20.69 7.67 -11.41
N VAL A 184 -19.45 7.74 -10.91
CA VAL A 184 -19.13 7.19 -9.59
C VAL A 184 -19.72 8.08 -8.51
N VAL A 185 -20.57 7.49 -7.67
CA VAL A 185 -21.18 8.17 -6.52
C VAL A 185 -20.88 7.43 -5.23
N LYS A 186 -20.95 8.14 -4.10
CA LYS A 186 -20.95 7.51 -2.78
C LYS A 186 -22.32 6.88 -2.52
N LEU A 187 -22.36 5.55 -2.44
CA LEU A 187 -23.58 4.77 -2.23
C LEU A 187 -23.93 4.60 -0.76
N GLY A 188 -22.94 4.62 0.14
CA GLY A 188 -23.20 4.50 1.58
C GLY A 188 -21.98 4.07 2.40
N THR A 189 -22.24 3.44 3.55
CA THR A 189 -21.20 2.88 4.43
C THR A 189 -21.57 1.47 4.90
N VAL A 190 -20.55 0.70 5.28
CA VAL A 190 -20.66 -0.59 5.95
C VAL A 190 -20.16 -0.41 7.38
N ASN A 191 -21.06 -0.46 8.36
CA ASN A 191 -20.72 -0.21 9.77
C ASN A 191 -20.86 -1.46 10.66
N ASN A 192 -21.41 -2.55 10.11
CA ASN A 192 -21.73 -3.79 10.83
C ASN A 192 -20.71 -4.90 10.54
N ILE A 193 -19.43 -4.54 10.43
CA ILE A 193 -18.36 -5.50 10.21
C ILE A 193 -18.10 -6.24 11.53
N LYS A 194 -18.26 -7.56 11.52
CA LYS A 194 -18.05 -8.41 12.70
C LYS A 194 -17.02 -9.47 12.37
N ASN A 195 -15.91 -9.50 13.10
CA ASN A 195 -14.81 -10.43 12.86
C ASN A 195 -14.37 -10.43 11.38
N ASN A 196 -14.22 -9.24 10.78
CA ASN A 196 -13.89 -9.05 9.38
C ASN A 196 -14.85 -9.72 8.38
N LYS A 197 -16.12 -9.86 8.79
CA LYS A 197 -17.21 -10.38 7.96
C LYS A 197 -18.35 -9.40 7.91
N PHE A 198 -18.92 -9.26 6.71
CA PHE A 198 -20.11 -8.47 6.47
C PHE A 198 -20.78 -8.92 5.16
N THR A 199 -22.01 -8.48 4.97
CA THR A 199 -22.75 -8.67 3.73
C THR A 199 -23.09 -7.32 3.14
N TYR A 200 -22.92 -7.19 1.83
CA TYR A 200 -23.38 -6.02 1.08
C TYR A 200 -24.30 -6.45 -0.06
N LYS A 201 -25.44 -5.76 -0.21
CA LYS A 201 -26.37 -5.99 -1.32
C LYS A 201 -25.86 -5.24 -2.55
N LEU A 202 -25.70 -5.95 -3.66
CA LEU A 202 -25.38 -5.37 -4.97
C LEU A 202 -26.63 -5.49 -5.84
N ASP A 203 -27.11 -4.35 -6.32
CA ASP A 203 -28.18 -4.35 -7.32
C ASP A 203 -27.67 -4.94 -8.65
N GLU A 204 -28.59 -5.38 -9.52
CA GLU A 204 -28.27 -5.90 -10.85
C GLU A 204 -27.48 -4.87 -11.68
N MET A 205 -26.56 -5.35 -12.52
CA MET A 205 -25.73 -4.50 -13.37
C MET A 205 -25.08 -3.33 -12.61
N SER A 206 -24.29 -3.66 -11.59
CA SER A 206 -23.62 -2.66 -10.74
C SER A 206 -22.14 -3.00 -10.53
N VAL A 207 -21.35 -1.96 -10.30
CA VAL A 207 -19.96 -2.05 -9.88
C VAL A 207 -19.77 -1.19 -8.64
N ILE A 208 -19.25 -1.79 -7.57
CA ILE A 208 -18.94 -1.07 -6.35
C ILE A 208 -17.46 -1.18 -6.01
N HIS A 209 -16.96 -0.15 -5.32
CA HIS A 209 -15.67 -0.09 -4.66
C HIS A 209 -15.92 0.16 -3.17
N ILE A 210 -15.68 -0.86 -2.37
CA ILE A 210 -15.74 -0.82 -0.91
C ILE A 210 -14.33 -0.49 -0.41
N VAL A 211 -14.21 0.65 0.27
CA VAL A 211 -12.99 1.08 0.94
C VAL A 211 -13.15 0.80 2.42
N LEU A 212 -12.53 -0.28 2.88
CA LEU A 212 -12.51 -0.69 4.28
C LEU A 212 -11.40 0.03 5.02
N GLU A 213 -11.71 0.46 6.22
CA GLU A 213 -10.76 1.07 7.13
C GLU A 213 -10.78 0.24 8.41
N GLY A 214 -9.57 -0.13 8.85
CA GLY A 214 -9.31 -0.79 10.12
C GLY A 214 -9.99 -0.04 11.26
N GLU A 215 -10.11 -0.69 12.41
CA GLU A 215 -9.87 0.02 13.66
C GLU A 215 -8.65 0.87 13.40
N SER A 216 -8.81 2.17 13.64
CA SER A 216 -7.64 2.91 14.03
C SER A 216 -7.14 2.17 15.29
N SER A 217 -6.24 1.18 15.13
CA SER A 217 -5.04 1.16 15.96
C SER A 217 -4.60 2.57 15.81
N SER A 218 -4.91 3.40 16.82
CA SER A 218 -4.85 4.84 16.73
C SER A 218 -3.72 5.15 15.78
N THR A 219 -4.02 5.66 14.57
CA THR A 219 -3.00 6.37 13.81
C THR A 219 -2.80 7.62 14.63
N SER A 220 -2.21 7.42 15.82
CA SER A 220 -1.57 8.42 16.57
C SER A 220 -0.39 8.70 15.64
N VAL A 221 -0.61 9.67 14.75
CA VAL A 221 0.09 10.92 14.99
C VAL A 221 0.08 11.06 16.51
N ASP A 222 1.13 10.55 17.14
CA ASP A 222 1.29 10.78 18.56
C ASP A 222 1.23 12.30 18.75
N LYS A 223 1.14 12.78 19.98
CA LYS A 223 1.17 14.24 20.21
C LYS A 223 2.38 14.94 19.56
N ASN A 224 3.32 14.15 19.01
CA ASN A 224 4.53 14.52 18.35
C ASN A 224 4.48 14.39 16.81
N GLY A 225 3.37 14.19 16.10
CA GLY A 225 3.43 14.30 14.62
C GLY A 225 4.03 13.09 13.86
N ILE A 226 4.35 11.98 14.54
CA ILE A 226 4.99 10.80 13.93
C ILE A 226 3.94 9.75 13.55
N ILE A 227 4.07 9.18 12.35
CA ILE A 227 3.22 8.11 11.81
C ILE A 227 3.85 6.77 12.20
N ASP A 228 3.12 5.99 13.00
CA ASP A 228 3.52 4.61 13.29
C ASP A 228 3.58 3.78 12.01
N GLY A 229 4.68 3.04 11.82
CA GLY A 229 4.99 2.33 10.58
C GLY A 229 5.54 3.20 9.46
N GLY A 230 5.59 4.52 9.62
CA GLY A 230 6.18 5.43 8.64
C GLY A 230 7.70 5.25 8.50
N ILE A 231 8.22 5.39 7.28
CA ILE A 231 9.66 5.38 7.00
C ILE A 231 10.14 6.83 6.93
N TYR A 232 11.22 7.14 7.64
CA TYR A 232 11.74 8.50 7.77
C TYR A 232 13.22 8.58 7.41
N TYR A 233 13.60 9.71 6.83
CA TYR A 233 14.94 10.25 6.96
C TYR A 233 15.02 11.05 8.27
N ILE A 234 16.00 10.77 9.12
CA ILE A 234 16.13 11.40 10.44
C ILE A 234 17.32 12.36 10.39
N LYS A 235 17.06 13.67 10.36
CA LYS A 235 18.05 14.71 10.08
C LYS A 235 18.45 15.46 11.33
N ASN A 236 19.74 15.62 11.56
CA ASN A 236 20.25 16.36 12.70
C ASN A 236 20.09 17.87 12.49
N VAL A 237 19.50 18.56 13.47
CA VAL A 237 19.22 20.01 13.40
C VAL A 237 20.51 20.86 13.40
N ASN A 238 21.61 20.37 13.99
CA ASN A 238 22.87 21.13 14.03
C ASN A 238 23.67 21.03 12.72
N SER A 239 23.78 19.83 12.15
CA SER A 239 24.63 19.57 10.98
C SER A 239 23.88 19.56 9.65
N GLY A 240 22.55 19.37 9.67
CA GLY A 240 21.73 19.15 8.46
C GLY A 240 21.97 17.78 7.80
N GLN A 241 22.72 16.89 8.43
CA GLN A 241 23.03 15.54 7.94
C GLN A 241 22.11 14.51 8.56
N TYR A 242 22.03 13.33 7.95
CA TYR A 242 21.08 12.30 8.29
C TYR A 242 21.72 11.20 9.13
N LEU A 243 20.93 10.63 10.03
CA LEU A 243 21.23 9.35 10.69
C LEU A 243 21.51 8.31 9.60
N ASP A 244 22.62 7.60 9.71
CA ASP A 244 23.17 6.80 8.63
C ASP A 244 23.81 5.51 9.17
N VAL A 245 23.43 4.38 8.59
CA VAL A 245 24.07 3.09 8.84
C VAL A 245 25.42 3.07 8.13
N TYR A 246 26.51 2.89 8.88
CA TYR A 246 27.86 2.89 8.32
C TYR A 246 27.99 1.95 7.10
N ASN A 247 28.26 2.55 5.94
CA ASN A 247 28.37 1.89 4.63
C ASN A 247 27.15 1.01 4.24
N GLY A 248 25.99 1.22 4.85
CA GLY A 248 24.80 0.37 4.60
C GLY A 248 25.00 -1.10 4.97
N ILE A 249 25.85 -1.40 5.96
CA ILE A 249 26.18 -2.79 6.33
C ILE A 249 25.09 -3.41 7.23
N ASP A 250 24.41 -4.43 6.71
CA ASP A 250 23.42 -5.22 7.45
C ASP A 250 24.07 -6.25 8.39
N LYS A 251 24.63 -5.79 9.52
CA LYS A 251 25.30 -6.66 10.50
C LYS A 251 25.12 -6.14 11.92
N ASN A 252 25.09 -7.05 12.88
CA ASN A 252 25.14 -6.69 14.29
C ASN A 252 26.42 -5.91 14.62
N ASN A 253 26.25 -4.88 15.44
CA ASN A 253 27.29 -3.94 15.83
C ASN A 253 27.78 -3.00 14.71
N THR A 254 27.08 -2.92 13.57
CA THR A 254 27.34 -1.85 12.59
C THR A 254 27.10 -0.50 13.25
N ASN A 255 28.02 0.44 13.04
CA ASN A 255 27.95 1.77 13.63
C ASN A 255 26.81 2.60 13.01
N ILE A 256 26.15 3.42 13.84
CA ILE A 256 25.33 4.54 13.35
C ILE A 256 26.16 5.84 13.40
N GLN A 257 26.15 6.56 12.30
CA GLN A 257 26.86 7.82 12.12
C GLN A 257 25.91 8.88 11.57
N GLN A 258 26.41 10.10 11.36
CA GLN A 258 25.74 11.05 10.46
C GLN A 258 26.41 11.06 9.08
N HIS A 259 25.64 11.28 8.02
CA HIS A 259 26.16 11.43 6.66
C HIS A 259 25.33 12.42 5.83
N PRO A 260 25.92 13.13 4.83
CA PRO A 260 25.14 13.91 3.88
C PRO A 260 24.04 13.07 3.21
N GLY A 261 22.89 13.70 2.96
CA GLY A 261 21.72 13.06 2.38
C GLY A 261 22.04 12.43 1.03
N ASN A 262 21.86 11.11 0.93
CA ASN A 262 22.05 10.34 -0.30
C ASN A 262 20.80 9.52 -0.68
N LYS A 263 19.76 9.53 0.17
CA LYS A 263 18.45 8.88 -0.06
C LYS A 263 18.53 7.36 -0.24
N LEU A 264 19.63 6.73 0.14
CA LEU A 264 19.78 5.28 0.12
C LEU A 264 19.15 4.65 1.37
N SER A 265 18.94 3.33 1.33
CA SER A 265 18.38 2.56 2.46
C SER A 265 19.16 2.72 3.77
N ALA A 266 20.46 3.06 3.70
CA ALA A 266 21.30 3.37 4.85
C ALA A 266 20.79 4.55 5.70
N GLN A 267 19.93 5.41 5.15
CA GLN A 267 19.38 6.60 5.80
C GLN A 267 17.88 6.49 6.09
N GLN A 268 17.27 5.33 5.81
CA GLN A 268 15.84 5.09 5.96
C GLN A 268 15.57 4.25 7.19
N PHE A 269 14.72 4.77 8.08
CA PHE A 269 14.33 4.10 9.32
C PHE A 269 12.81 4.08 9.43
N LYS A 270 12.24 2.87 9.54
CA LYS A 270 10.83 2.68 9.86
C LYS A 270 10.64 2.87 11.36
N VAL A 271 9.76 3.78 11.76
CA VAL A 271 9.40 4.00 13.16
C VAL A 271 8.27 3.04 13.51
N VAL A 272 8.44 2.23 14.56
CA VAL A 272 7.44 1.24 14.98
C VAL A 272 7.14 1.39 16.47
N SER A 273 5.89 1.68 16.81
CA SER A 273 5.41 1.79 18.19
C SER A 273 5.55 0.46 18.93
N THR A 274 5.96 0.53 20.19
CA THR A 274 6.00 -0.64 21.10
C THR A 274 4.78 -0.71 22.03
N GLY A 275 3.78 0.16 21.82
CA GLY A 275 2.52 0.18 22.57
C GLY A 275 2.61 0.78 23.99
N ASP A 276 3.81 1.01 24.52
CA ASP A 276 4.08 1.55 25.85
C ASP A 276 4.60 3.01 25.82
N GLY A 277 4.33 3.73 24.73
CA GLY A 277 4.77 5.12 24.52
C GLY A 277 6.23 5.25 24.06
N TYR A 278 6.84 4.14 23.63
CA TYR A 278 8.15 4.08 23.00
C TYR A 278 8.05 3.56 21.57
N TYR A 279 9.15 3.69 20.85
CA TYR A 279 9.31 3.30 19.46
C TYR A 279 10.61 2.52 19.27
N LYS A 280 10.62 1.66 18.27
CA LYS A 280 11.83 1.11 17.63
C LYS A 280 12.10 1.89 16.35
N LEU A 281 13.38 2.09 16.04
CA LEU A 281 13.82 2.62 14.75
C LEU A 281 14.40 1.45 13.95
N VAL A 282 13.62 0.92 13.01
CA VAL A 282 13.96 -0.27 12.21
C VAL A 282 14.69 0.18 10.95
N SER A 283 15.94 -0.24 10.79
CA SER A 283 16.73 0.11 9.60
C SER A 283 16.17 -0.56 8.35
N GLN A 284 16.08 0.18 7.25
CA GLN A 284 15.69 -0.39 5.95
C GLN A 284 16.86 -1.02 5.19
N VAL A 285 18.07 -1.01 5.77
CA VAL A 285 19.18 -1.84 5.30
C VAL A 285 18.83 -3.32 5.55
N GLY A 286 19.07 -4.19 4.57
CA GLY A 286 18.86 -5.64 4.72
C GLY A 286 17.41 -6.07 4.95
N ASN A 287 16.44 -5.26 4.48
CA ASN A 287 15.00 -5.51 4.55
C ASN A 287 14.42 -5.54 5.98
N GLY A 288 14.81 -4.60 6.85
CA GLY A 288 14.07 -4.38 8.11
C GLY A 288 14.39 -5.32 9.26
N LYS A 289 15.49 -6.09 9.19
CA LYS A 289 15.82 -7.12 10.19
C LYS A 289 16.45 -6.59 11.48
N ARG A 290 16.95 -5.35 11.44
CA ARG A 290 17.76 -4.75 12.52
C ARG A 290 17.20 -3.42 12.96
N VAL A 291 17.43 -3.12 14.23
CA VAL A 291 16.96 -1.92 14.90
C VAL A 291 18.14 -1.11 15.43
N VAL A 292 17.91 0.18 15.63
CA VAL A 292 18.83 1.06 16.37
C VAL A 292 18.91 0.60 17.83
N ASP A 293 20.13 0.53 18.36
CA ASP A 293 20.43 -0.06 19.66
C ASP A 293 21.48 0.78 20.40
N VAL A 294 21.25 1.02 21.70
CA VAL A 294 22.26 1.54 22.62
C VAL A 294 23.20 0.42 23.04
N SER A 295 24.43 0.46 22.51
CA SER A 295 25.40 -0.63 22.58
C SER A 295 25.65 -1.13 24.00
N GLY A 296 25.56 -2.45 24.16
CA GLY A 296 25.87 -3.14 25.41
C GLY A 296 24.89 -2.84 26.55
N LYS A 297 23.68 -2.35 26.26
CA LYS A 297 22.66 -1.97 27.26
C LYS A 297 23.15 -0.94 28.27
N LYS A 298 24.15 -0.12 27.90
CA LYS A 298 24.73 0.88 28.78
C LYS A 298 23.80 2.09 28.87
N SER A 299 23.61 2.62 30.08
CA SER A 299 22.83 3.85 30.32
C SER A 299 23.71 5.10 30.53
N THR A 300 25.04 4.94 30.44
CA THR A 300 26.01 6.02 30.64
C THR A 300 26.19 6.88 29.39
N ASN A 301 26.59 8.14 29.59
CA ASN A 301 27.00 9.05 28.53
C ASN A 301 28.11 8.45 27.66
N GLY A 302 28.02 8.69 26.36
CA GLY A 302 28.98 8.19 25.37
C GLY A 302 28.77 6.72 24.98
N ALA A 303 27.72 6.05 25.47
CA ALA A 303 27.38 4.73 24.93
C ALA A 303 27.01 4.86 23.45
N ASN A 304 27.62 4.00 22.63
CA ASN A 304 27.50 4.09 21.18
C ASN A 304 26.11 3.70 20.69
N ILE A 305 25.67 4.30 19.58
CA ILE A 305 24.47 3.85 18.86
C ILE A 305 24.89 2.94 17.70
N ILE A 306 24.32 1.74 17.65
CA ILE A 306 24.64 0.70 16.65
C ILE A 306 23.37 0.11 16.04
N LEU A 307 23.53 -0.70 15.00
CA LEU A 307 22.52 -1.67 14.61
C LEU A 307 22.70 -2.98 15.36
N TYR A 308 21.56 -3.57 15.72
CA TYR A 308 21.52 -4.92 16.28
C TYR A 308 20.22 -5.62 15.89
N ASP A 309 20.22 -6.94 15.92
CA ASP A 309 18.99 -7.73 15.79
C ASP A 309 17.99 -7.31 16.87
N ASP A 310 16.70 -7.31 16.53
CA ASP A 310 15.66 -6.99 17.48
C ASP A 310 15.61 -8.04 18.61
N LYS A 311 15.75 -7.57 19.85
CA LYS A 311 15.68 -8.36 21.09
C LYS A 311 14.58 -7.86 22.01
N GLU A 312 13.75 -6.93 21.56
CA GLU A 312 12.66 -6.32 22.33
C GLU A 312 13.11 -5.69 23.67
N SER A 313 14.39 -5.37 23.81
CA SER A 313 14.99 -4.88 25.07
C SER A 313 15.00 -3.36 25.17
N ASP A 314 15.05 -2.82 26.39
CA ASP A 314 14.93 -1.37 26.64
C ASP A 314 16.03 -0.50 25.98
N ASN A 315 17.18 -1.07 25.62
CA ASN A 315 18.23 -0.38 24.86
C ASN A 315 17.90 -0.21 23.36
N GLN A 316 16.81 -0.80 22.89
CA GLN A 316 16.30 -0.69 21.50
C GLN A 316 15.00 0.12 21.43
N LYS A 317 14.55 0.68 22.56
CA LYS A 317 13.30 1.42 22.70
C LYS A 317 13.61 2.89 22.97
N PHE A 318 12.96 3.76 22.21
CA PHE A 318 13.20 5.20 22.24
C PHE A 318 11.90 5.95 22.41
N LYS A 319 11.89 6.99 23.24
CA LYS A 319 10.77 7.93 23.31
C LYS A 319 11.07 9.09 22.38
N LEU A 320 10.18 9.32 21.42
CA LEU A 320 10.21 10.52 20.59
C LEU A 320 9.51 11.63 21.38
N GLU A 321 10.22 12.71 21.67
CA GLU A 321 9.67 13.87 22.38
C GLU A 321 9.67 15.06 21.44
N ASP A 322 8.47 15.57 21.11
CA ASP A 322 8.28 16.75 20.30
C ASP A 322 8.76 18.01 21.01
N LEU A 323 9.50 18.83 20.28
CA LEU A 323 9.94 20.16 20.70
C LEU A 323 9.19 21.28 19.96
N GLY A 324 8.26 20.94 19.05
CA GLY A 324 7.64 21.86 18.10
C GLY A 324 8.51 22.10 16.86
N ASP A 325 7.96 22.80 15.87
CA ASP A 325 8.63 23.13 14.60
C ASP A 325 9.25 21.91 13.88
N SER A 326 8.60 20.74 13.95
CA SER A 326 9.09 19.48 13.37
C SER A 326 10.41 18.95 13.97
N LYS A 327 10.75 19.34 15.21
CA LYS A 327 11.98 18.92 15.90
C LYS A 327 11.69 17.96 17.05
N TYR A 328 12.55 16.98 17.22
CA TYR A 328 12.39 15.90 18.19
C TYR A 328 13.66 15.64 18.98
N LEU A 329 13.48 15.18 20.22
CA LEU A 329 14.50 14.41 20.93
C LEU A 329 14.19 12.92 20.77
N ILE A 330 15.24 12.11 20.59
CA ILE A 330 15.14 10.65 20.60
C ILE A 330 15.70 10.17 21.94
N ARG A 331 14.85 10.09 22.97
CA ARG A 331 15.25 9.70 24.33
C ARG A 331 15.45 8.20 24.43
N THR A 332 16.50 7.76 25.11
CA THR A 332 16.79 6.33 25.27
C THR A 332 16.06 5.75 26.48
N LYS A 333 15.26 4.68 26.30
CA LYS A 333 14.52 4.06 27.41
C LYS A 333 15.46 3.46 28.45
N ILE A 334 16.58 2.88 28.02
CA ILE A 334 17.59 2.29 28.91
C ILE A 334 18.20 3.29 29.90
N SER A 335 18.24 4.59 29.56
CA SER A 335 18.68 5.66 30.48
C SER A 335 17.56 6.19 31.38
N LYS A 336 16.37 5.56 31.36
CA LYS A 336 15.13 6.08 31.95
C LYS A 336 14.80 7.49 31.42
N ASN A 337 14.97 7.70 30.11
CA ASN A 337 14.71 8.95 29.42
C ASN A 337 15.63 10.14 29.79
N LYS A 338 16.72 9.90 30.52
CA LYS A 338 17.71 10.94 30.87
C LYS A 338 18.58 11.34 29.68
N SER A 339 18.98 10.36 28.88
CA SER A 339 19.83 10.55 27.71
C SER A 339 19.03 10.55 26.41
N VAL A 340 19.59 11.19 25.39
CA VAL A 340 19.08 11.32 24.03
C VAL A 340 20.13 10.88 23.03
N VAL A 341 19.69 10.44 21.85
CA VAL A 341 20.57 10.19 20.70
C VAL A 341 21.12 11.52 20.19
N GLU A 342 22.43 11.62 20.06
CA GLU A 342 23.13 12.83 19.64
C GLU A 342 24.30 12.56 18.69
N VAL A 343 24.69 13.58 17.95
CA VAL A 343 25.98 13.59 17.24
C VAL A 343 27.08 14.00 18.20
N LYS A 344 28.07 13.12 18.37
CA LYS A 344 29.19 13.31 19.30
C LYS A 344 29.93 14.63 19.04
N ASP A 345 30.27 15.32 20.13
CA ASP A 345 31.00 16.60 20.16
C ASP A 345 30.36 17.71 19.31
N ALA A 346 29.04 17.62 19.06
CA ALA A 346 28.31 18.50 18.15
C ALA A 346 28.94 18.64 16.76
N SER A 347 29.68 17.61 16.33
CA SER A 347 30.42 17.63 15.07
C SER A 347 29.49 17.84 13.87
N LYS A 348 29.96 18.60 12.89
CA LYS A 348 29.32 18.74 11.57
C LYS A 348 30.05 17.95 10.48
N ALA A 349 31.06 17.16 10.84
CA ALA A 349 31.76 16.34 9.88
C ALA A 349 30.91 15.14 9.43
N LYS A 350 31.00 14.77 8.15
CA LYS A 350 30.47 13.50 7.67
C LYS A 350 31.13 12.35 8.43
N LYS A 351 30.37 11.28 8.67
CA LYS A 351 30.80 10.10 9.44
C LYS A 351 31.08 10.37 10.91
N ALA A 352 30.67 11.53 11.44
CA ALA A 352 30.75 11.75 12.89
C ALA A 352 29.85 10.75 13.62
N ASN A 353 30.35 10.29 14.77
CA ASN A 353 29.71 9.23 15.53
C ASN A 353 28.38 9.68 16.15
N VAL A 354 27.43 8.76 16.25
CA VAL A 354 26.19 8.95 16.99
C VAL A 354 26.24 8.15 18.28
N GLN A 355 25.91 8.79 19.39
CA GLN A 355 25.97 8.22 20.73
C GLN A 355 24.75 8.64 21.54
N GLN A 356 24.54 8.05 22.72
CA GLN A 356 23.63 8.66 23.70
C GLN A 356 24.40 9.61 24.63
N TRP A 357 23.74 10.69 25.03
CA TRP A 357 24.24 11.60 26.05
C TRP A 357 23.07 12.26 26.79
N GLU A 358 23.30 12.66 28.04
CA GLU A 358 22.30 13.41 28.81
C GLU A 358 21.85 14.68 28.09
N TYR A 359 20.54 14.97 28.14
CA TYR A 359 19.99 16.12 27.44
C TYR A 359 20.57 17.45 27.97
N ASN A 360 21.24 18.21 27.11
CA ASN A 360 21.92 19.47 27.42
C ASN A 360 21.45 20.65 26.55
N LYS A 361 20.35 20.47 25.81
CA LYS A 361 19.70 21.51 24.95
C LYS A 361 20.51 21.93 23.72
N HIS A 362 21.63 21.27 23.40
CA HIS A 362 22.35 21.57 22.17
C HIS A 362 21.64 20.99 20.94
N LYS A 363 21.72 21.72 19.81
CA LYS A 363 21.08 21.33 18.54
C LYS A 363 21.55 19.99 17.98
N CYS A 364 22.74 19.51 18.38
CA CYS A 364 23.24 18.19 17.98
C CYS A 364 22.44 17.03 18.57
N GLN A 365 21.58 17.30 19.55
CA GLN A 365 20.68 16.35 20.20
C GLN A 365 19.25 16.39 19.62
N GLN A 366 18.99 17.28 18.66
CA GLN A 366 17.67 17.51 18.06
C GLN A 366 17.64 16.97 16.63
N TRP A 367 16.50 16.38 16.25
CA TRP A 367 16.32 15.71 14.98
C TRP A 367 15.01 16.11 14.30
N GLU A 368 15.01 16.21 12.98
CA GLU A 368 13.83 16.38 12.14
C GLU A 368 13.49 15.03 11.48
N PHE A 369 12.22 14.63 11.49
CA PHE A 369 11.75 13.39 10.87
C PHE A 369 11.07 13.72 9.53
N GLU A 370 11.77 13.46 8.42
CA GLU A 370 11.27 13.70 7.06
C GLU A 370 10.68 12.41 6.49
N LEU A 371 9.35 12.35 6.32
CA LEU A 371 8.66 11.16 5.81
C LEU A 371 9.13 10.82 4.38
N VAL A 372 9.50 9.56 4.17
CA VAL A 372 9.78 9.01 2.84
C VAL A 372 8.44 8.81 2.14
N LYS A 373 8.26 9.47 1.00
CA LYS A 373 7.08 9.37 0.14
C LYS A 373 7.29 8.37 -0.97
#